data_AF-A0A963I699-F1
#
_entry.id   AF-A0A963I699-F1
#
_cell.length_a   1.000
_cell.length_b   1.000
_cell.length_c   1.000
_cell.angle_alpha   90.00
_cell.angle_beta   90.00
_cell.angle_gamma   90.00
#
_symmetry.space_group_name_H-M   'P 1'
#
loop_
_entity.id
_entity.type
_entity.pdbx_description
1 polymer ?
#
loop_
_entity_poly.entity_id
_entity_poly.type
_entity_poly.pdbx_seq_one_letter_code
_entity_poly.pdbx_strand_id
1 'polypeptide(L)'
;RDLAFLVVALPTLLTITSLLLPPQPLELETRVGILAACIGLGASLAFGFQVYRGLLWQAEQAVRNAYLQAKASSAAKSSFLATMSHELRTPMTGVLGTADLLAASPSLGPEERRHVETIQESGRALLRVINDIPDLSKVEAGALLLEPEPADVNLEVTGAITLMAPIAKAKGLTLRMDVDCDPRVQVFDRT
;
A
#
# COMPACT_ATOMS: atom_id res chain seq x y z
N ARG A 1 5.64 -7.49 -38.15
CA ARG A 1 5.44 -6.04 -37.88
C ARG A 1 6.72 -5.23 -38.17
N ASP A 2 7.67 -5.80 -38.92
CA ASP A 2 8.99 -5.20 -39.20
C ASP A 2 9.17 -4.66 -40.63
N LEU A 3 8.20 -4.91 -41.54
CA LEU A 3 8.25 -4.38 -42.92
C LEU A 3 8.13 -2.85 -42.98
N ALA A 4 7.47 -2.23 -42.01
CA ALA A 4 7.27 -0.77 -41.99
C ALA A 4 8.59 0.01 -41.80
N PHE A 5 9.56 -0.56 -41.09
CA PHE A 5 10.86 0.08 -40.88
C PHE A 5 11.70 0.05 -42.15
N LEU A 6 11.65 -1.05 -42.89
CA LEU A 6 12.38 -1.24 -44.14
C LEU A 6 11.85 -0.32 -45.26
N VAL A 7 10.52 -0.11 -45.31
CA VAL A 7 9.85 0.77 -46.30
C VAL A 7 10.19 2.25 -46.09
N VAL A 8 10.42 2.69 -44.85
CA VAL A 8 10.74 4.10 -44.53
C VAL A 8 12.24 4.38 -44.57
N ALA A 9 13.08 3.42 -44.18
CA ALA A 9 14.53 3.60 -44.09
C ALA A 9 15.24 3.64 -45.45
N LEU A 10 14.79 2.85 -46.43
CA LEU A 10 15.44 2.73 -47.74
C LEU A 10 15.45 4.03 -48.57
N PRO A 11 14.31 4.72 -48.78
CA PRO A 11 14.29 5.96 -49.57
C PRO A 11 14.98 7.13 -48.85
N THR A 12 14.92 7.17 -47.51
CA THR A 12 15.59 8.20 -46.69
C THR A 12 17.10 8.05 -46.71
N LEU A 13 17.62 6.82 -46.62
CA LEU A 13 19.04 6.53 -46.83
C LEU A 13 19.50 6.96 -48.23
N LEU A 14 18.74 6.62 -49.28
CA LEU A 14 19.08 7.00 -50.66
C LEU A 14 19.14 8.53 -50.87
N THR A 15 18.21 9.28 -50.25
CA THR A 15 18.17 10.75 -50.33
C THR A 15 19.29 11.40 -49.52
N ILE A 16 19.58 10.90 -48.31
CA ILE A 16 20.69 11.39 -47.49
C ILE A 16 22.03 11.13 -48.18
N THR A 17 22.22 9.96 -48.81
CA THR A 17 23.44 9.66 -49.60
C THR A 17 23.58 10.59 -50.80
N SER A 18 22.49 10.98 -51.46
CA SER A 18 22.50 11.95 -52.56
C SER A 18 22.87 13.37 -52.10
N LEU A 19 22.43 13.75 -50.89
CA LEU A 19 22.62 15.11 -50.34
C LEU A 19 24.02 15.32 -49.72
N LEU A 20 24.63 14.27 -49.16
CA LEU A 20 25.93 14.35 -48.48
C LEU A 20 27.13 14.30 -49.45
N LEU A 21 26.90 14.03 -50.73
CA LEU A 21 27.96 13.90 -51.72
C LEU A 21 28.32 15.28 -52.32
N PRO A 22 29.58 15.73 -52.25
CA PRO A 22 29.99 16.98 -52.88
C PRO A 22 29.79 16.90 -54.41
N PRO A 23 29.45 18.03 -55.10
CA PRO A 23 29.14 18.05 -56.53
C PRO A 23 30.36 17.92 -57.45
N GLN A 24 31.40 17.19 -57.04
CA GLN A 24 32.59 16.89 -57.84
C GLN A 24 32.50 15.47 -58.42
N PRO A 25 33.19 15.15 -59.54
CA PRO A 25 33.11 13.82 -60.15
C PRO A 25 33.84 12.79 -59.28
N LEU A 26 33.13 12.27 -58.27
CA LEU A 26 33.58 11.17 -57.43
C LEU A 26 33.46 9.86 -58.22
N GLU A 27 34.49 9.02 -58.19
CA GLU A 27 34.47 7.70 -58.84
C GLU A 27 33.33 6.84 -58.28
N LEU A 28 32.70 6.04 -59.15
CA LEU A 28 31.53 5.21 -58.82
C LEU A 28 31.78 4.31 -57.59
N GLU A 29 33.01 3.85 -57.41
CA GLU A 29 33.43 3.01 -56.28
C GLU A 29 33.25 3.72 -54.93
N THR A 30 33.59 5.01 -54.83
CA THR A 30 33.46 5.77 -53.58
C THR A 30 31.99 5.96 -53.20
N ARG A 31 31.10 6.16 -54.19
CA ARG A 31 29.65 6.31 -53.94
C ARG A 31 29.02 5.02 -53.41
N VAL A 32 29.42 3.88 -53.98
CA VAL A 32 28.96 2.55 -53.53
C VAL A 32 29.46 2.24 -52.12
N GLY A 33 30.72 2.60 -51.82
CA GLY A 33 31.30 2.43 -50.48
C GLY A 33 30.55 3.23 -49.40
N ILE A 34 30.20 4.49 -49.67
CA ILE A 34 29.43 5.33 -48.73
C ILE A 34 28.03 4.75 -48.48
N LEU A 35 27.33 4.31 -49.53
CA LEU A 35 25.99 3.72 -49.39
C LEU A 35 26.02 2.43 -48.55
N ALA A 36 27.00 1.55 -48.81
CA ALA A 36 27.16 0.32 -48.04
C ALA A 36 27.43 0.61 -46.56
N ALA A 37 28.27 1.60 -46.25
CA ALA A 37 28.54 2.03 -44.89
C ALA A 37 27.29 2.58 -44.18
N CYS A 38 26.49 3.42 -44.87
CA CYS A 38 25.25 3.96 -44.30
C CYS A 38 24.22 2.86 -44.00
N ILE A 39 24.05 1.90 -44.90
CA ILE A 39 23.14 0.75 -44.68
C ILE A 39 23.62 -0.09 -43.50
N GLY A 40 24.92 -0.39 -43.42
CA GLY A 40 25.51 -1.14 -42.32
C GLY A 40 25.27 -0.46 -40.97
N LEU A 41 25.55 0.85 -40.88
CA LEU A 41 25.29 1.64 -39.67
C LEU A 41 23.80 1.65 -39.29
N GLY A 42 22.91 1.82 -40.26
CA GLY A 42 21.47 1.76 -40.04
C GLY A 42 21.02 0.39 -39.50
N ALA A 43 21.54 -0.70 -40.06
CA ALA A 43 21.25 -2.05 -39.61
C ALA A 43 21.78 -2.31 -38.19
N SER A 44 23.01 -1.87 -37.87
CA SER A 44 23.57 -1.98 -36.52
C SER A 44 22.78 -1.20 -35.47
N LEU A 45 22.35 0.03 -35.80
CA LEU A 45 21.50 0.83 -34.91
C LEU A 45 20.12 0.20 -34.71
N ALA A 46 19.49 -0.30 -35.78
CA ALA A 46 18.19 -0.98 -35.70
C ALA A 46 18.26 -2.26 -34.86
N PHE A 47 19.34 -3.04 -35.04
CA PHE A 47 19.59 -4.24 -34.24
C PHE A 47 19.81 -3.89 -32.76
N GLY A 48 20.65 -2.89 -32.47
CA GLY A 48 20.86 -2.40 -31.11
C GLY A 48 19.56 -1.91 -30.47
N PHE A 49 18.72 -1.19 -31.22
CA PHE A 49 17.41 -0.73 -30.75
C PHE A 49 16.44 -1.90 -30.47
N GLN A 50 16.41 -2.93 -31.31
CA GLN A 50 15.60 -4.13 -31.06
C GLN A 50 16.03 -4.86 -29.78
N VAL A 51 17.35 -5.05 -29.58
CA VAL A 51 17.89 -5.67 -28.37
C VAL A 51 17.57 -4.83 -27.13
N TYR A 52 17.80 -3.51 -27.21
CA TYR A 52 17.49 -2.56 -26.12
C TYR A 52 16.01 -2.62 -25.72
N ARG A 53 15.09 -2.67 -26.69
CA ARG A 53 13.66 -2.83 -26.43
C ARG A 53 13.33 -4.15 -25.76
N GLY A 54 13.97 -5.25 -26.17
CA GLY A 54 13.79 -6.56 -25.55
C GLY A 54 14.20 -6.55 -24.08
N LEU A 55 15.36 -5.96 -23.79
CA LEU A 55 15.87 -5.79 -22.42
C LEU A 55 14.94 -4.92 -21.57
N LEU A 56 14.48 -3.79 -22.13
CA LEU A 56 13.57 -2.89 -21.43
C LEU A 56 12.24 -3.59 -21.10
N TRP A 57 11.70 -4.37 -22.04
CA TRP A 57 10.47 -5.12 -21.81
C TRP A 57 10.64 -6.19 -20.72
N GLN A 58 11.77 -6.91 -20.69
CA GLN A 58 12.05 -7.88 -19.63
C GLN A 58 12.18 -7.20 -18.26
N ALA A 59 12.85 -6.05 -18.20
CA ALA A 59 12.97 -5.28 -16.96
C ALA A 59 11.59 -4.79 -16.46
N GLU A 60 10.77 -4.24 -17.36
CA GLU A 60 9.40 -3.83 -17.04
C GLU A 60 8.54 -5.00 -16.54
N GLN A 61 8.63 -6.17 -17.18
CA GLN A 61 7.91 -7.37 -16.76
C GLN A 61 8.40 -7.88 -15.41
N ALA A 62 9.70 -7.88 -15.15
CA ALA A 62 10.26 -8.29 -13.87
C ALA A 62 9.75 -7.41 -12.72
N VAL A 63 9.77 -6.08 -12.92
CA VAL A 63 9.23 -5.12 -11.94
C VAL A 63 7.73 -5.32 -11.75
N ARG A 64 6.96 -5.49 -12.83
CA ARG A 64 5.52 -5.73 -12.77
C ARG A 64 5.18 -7.02 -12.03
N ASN A 65 5.88 -8.11 -12.31
CA ASN A 65 5.66 -9.40 -11.67
C ASN A 65 6.03 -9.34 -10.18
N ALA A 66 7.16 -8.73 -9.84
CA ALA A 66 7.56 -8.51 -8.45
C ALA A 66 6.51 -7.68 -7.70
N TYR A 67 5.98 -6.62 -8.32
CA TYR A 67 4.90 -5.80 -7.74
C TYR A 67 3.62 -6.61 -7.51
N LEU A 68 3.17 -7.39 -8.51
CA LEU A 68 1.97 -8.22 -8.39
C LEU A 68 2.12 -9.29 -7.31
N GLN A 69 3.29 -9.92 -7.21
CA GLN A 69 3.57 -10.91 -6.19
C GLN A 69 3.59 -10.29 -4.78
N ALA A 70 4.23 -9.13 -4.63
CA ALA A 70 4.23 -8.38 -3.38
C ALA A 70 2.79 -8.00 -2.97
N LYS A 71 2.00 -7.47 -3.91
CA LYS A 71 0.60 -7.08 -3.67
C LYS A 71 -0.27 -8.27 -3.28
N ALA A 72 -0.13 -9.41 -3.97
CA ALA A 72 -0.85 -10.62 -3.63
C ALA A 72 -0.47 -11.15 -2.23
N SER A 73 0.81 -11.11 -1.87
CA SER A 73 1.28 -11.51 -0.54
C SER A 73 0.70 -10.60 0.55
N SER A 74 0.72 -9.27 0.36
CA SER A 74 0.14 -8.33 1.32
C SER A 74 -1.36 -8.51 1.47
N ALA A 75 -2.09 -8.71 0.37
CA ALA A 75 -3.53 -8.94 0.41
C ALA A 75 -3.88 -10.25 1.15
N ALA A 76 -3.13 -11.33 0.91
CA ALA A 76 -3.32 -12.61 1.60
C ALA A 76 -3.05 -12.50 3.11
N LYS A 77 -1.96 -11.82 3.50
CA LYS A 77 -1.66 -11.54 4.91
C LYS A 77 -2.77 -10.75 5.59
N SER A 78 -3.22 -9.67 4.94
CA SER A 78 -4.27 -8.79 5.46
C SER A 78 -5.59 -9.55 5.68
N SER A 79 -6.00 -10.35 4.69
CA SER A 79 -7.21 -11.18 4.78
C SER A 79 -7.11 -12.24 5.89
N PHE A 80 -5.95 -12.89 6.00
CA PHE A 80 -5.69 -13.86 7.05
C PHE A 80 -5.78 -13.22 8.45
N LEU A 81 -5.11 -12.08 8.65
CA LEU A 81 -5.12 -11.36 9.93
C LEU A 81 -6.52 -10.88 10.31
N ALA A 82 -7.26 -10.27 9.38
CA ALA A 82 -8.63 -9.84 9.62
C ALA A 82 -9.54 -11.00 10.03
N THR A 83 -9.46 -12.13 9.31
CA THR A 83 -10.27 -13.33 9.59
C THR A 83 -9.92 -13.91 10.96
N MET A 84 -8.63 -14.11 11.24
CA MET A 84 -8.18 -14.65 12.51
C MET A 84 -8.56 -13.75 13.69
N SER A 85 -8.52 -12.43 13.54
CA SER A 85 -8.98 -11.52 14.59
C SER A 85 -10.44 -11.74 14.98
N HIS A 86 -11.33 -11.95 13.99
CA HIS A 86 -12.73 -12.25 14.26
C HIS A 86 -12.91 -13.60 14.97
N GLU A 87 -12.18 -14.63 14.52
CA GLU A 87 -12.22 -15.97 15.11
C GLU A 87 -11.61 -16.03 16.52
N LEU A 88 -10.64 -15.15 16.82
CA LEU A 88 -10.02 -15.06 18.15
C LEU A 88 -10.85 -14.22 19.14
N ARG A 89 -11.62 -13.24 18.66
CA ARG A 89 -12.47 -12.38 19.51
C ARG A 89 -13.53 -13.17 20.27
N THR A 90 -14.19 -14.10 19.59
CA THR A 90 -15.29 -14.91 20.15
C THR A 90 -14.84 -15.78 21.33
N PRO A 91 -13.82 -16.65 21.21
CA PRO A 91 -13.36 -17.46 22.34
C PRO A 91 -12.78 -16.60 23.46
N MET A 92 -12.11 -15.48 23.15
CA MET A 92 -11.58 -14.58 24.17
C MET A 92 -12.67 -13.89 24.98
N THR A 93 -13.74 -13.45 24.33
CA THR A 93 -14.93 -12.91 25.00
C THR A 93 -15.55 -13.96 25.93
N GLY A 94 -15.59 -15.23 25.52
CA GLY A 94 -16.05 -16.33 26.37
C GLY A 94 -15.17 -16.59 27.60
N VAL A 95 -13.85 -16.55 27.43
CA VAL A 95 -12.89 -16.68 28.56
C VAL A 95 -13.05 -15.52 29.54
N LEU A 96 -13.14 -14.28 29.04
CA LEU A 96 -13.36 -13.11 29.90
C LEU A 96 -14.70 -13.14 30.60
N GLY A 97 -15.79 -13.55 29.93
CA GLY A 97 -17.09 -13.69 30.56
C GLY A 97 -17.07 -14.72 31.70
N THR A 98 -16.36 -15.83 31.52
CA THR A 98 -16.18 -16.84 32.57
C THR A 98 -15.34 -16.29 33.73
N ALA A 99 -14.27 -15.55 33.43
CA ALA A 99 -13.45 -14.89 34.45
C ALA A 99 -14.22 -13.82 35.23
N ASP A 100 -15.08 -13.04 34.56
CA ASP A 100 -15.96 -12.05 35.18
C ASP A 100 -16.99 -12.71 36.12
N LEU A 101 -17.57 -13.84 35.71
CA LEU A 101 -18.47 -14.63 36.58
C LEU A 101 -17.74 -15.20 37.79
N LEU A 102 -16.52 -15.71 37.61
CA LEU A 102 -15.69 -16.16 38.73
C LEU A 102 -15.38 -15.01 39.67
N ALA A 103 -14.93 -13.86 39.17
CA ALA A 103 -14.60 -12.69 39.99
C ALA A 103 -15.76 -12.20 40.88
N ALA A 104 -16.99 -12.35 40.40
CA ALA A 104 -18.22 -12.03 41.12
C ALA A 104 -18.59 -13.03 42.23
N SER A 105 -17.98 -14.23 42.24
CA SER A 105 -18.24 -15.22 43.29
C SER A 105 -17.61 -14.79 44.63
N PRO A 106 -18.39 -14.80 45.74
CA PRO A 106 -17.88 -14.52 47.08
C PRO A 106 -17.07 -15.69 47.66
N SER A 107 -17.07 -16.87 47.03
CA SER A 107 -16.41 -18.08 47.55
C SER A 107 -14.92 -18.21 47.20
N LEU A 108 -14.37 -17.29 46.40
CA LEU A 108 -12.96 -17.31 45.99
C LEU A 108 -12.04 -16.82 47.11
N GLY A 109 -10.98 -17.59 47.37
CA GLY A 109 -9.90 -17.17 48.24
C GLY A 109 -9.07 -16.01 47.65
N PRO A 110 -8.25 -15.34 48.46
CA PRO A 110 -7.45 -14.17 48.02
C PRO A 110 -6.51 -14.46 46.85
N GLU A 111 -5.84 -15.63 46.86
CA GLU A 111 -4.91 -16.02 45.79
C GLU A 111 -5.63 -16.35 44.48
N GLU A 112 -6.76 -17.05 44.55
CA GLU A 112 -7.57 -17.36 43.36
C GLU A 112 -8.16 -16.09 42.74
N ARG A 113 -8.56 -15.12 43.58
CA ARG A 113 -9.01 -13.79 43.12
C ARG A 113 -7.90 -13.06 42.36
N ARG A 114 -6.65 -13.13 42.84
CA ARG A 114 -5.48 -12.57 42.15
C ARG A 114 -5.23 -13.24 40.80
N HIS A 115 -5.40 -14.56 40.71
CA HIS A 115 -5.31 -15.29 39.43
C HIS A 115 -6.40 -14.86 38.45
N VAL A 116 -7.65 -14.71 38.91
CA VAL A 116 -8.76 -14.23 38.07
C VAL A 116 -8.51 -12.81 37.56
N GLU A 117 -8.03 -11.90 38.41
CA GLU A 117 -7.63 -10.55 38.00
C GLU A 117 -6.54 -10.59 36.92
N THR A 118 -5.54 -11.45 37.08
CA THR A 118 -4.45 -11.61 36.10
C THR A 118 -4.97 -12.09 34.75
N ILE A 119 -5.91 -13.04 34.75
CA ILE A 119 -6.59 -13.53 33.54
C ILE A 119 -7.39 -12.41 32.88
N GLN A 120 -8.14 -11.62 33.65
CA GLN A 120 -8.92 -10.50 33.14
C GLN A 120 -8.03 -9.40 32.52
N GLU A 121 -6.95 -9.01 33.20
CA GLU A 121 -6.02 -8.01 32.68
C GLU A 121 -5.35 -8.48 31.39
N SER A 122 -4.87 -9.72 31.37
CA SER A 122 -4.21 -10.32 30.20
C SER A 122 -5.17 -10.48 29.03
N GLY A 123 -6.38 -10.99 29.28
CA GLY A 123 -7.40 -11.19 28.26
C GLY A 123 -7.90 -9.87 27.66
N ARG A 124 -8.10 -8.84 28.48
CA ARG A 124 -8.45 -7.48 28.00
C ARG A 124 -7.30 -6.85 27.22
N ALA A 125 -6.05 -7.04 27.65
CA ALA A 125 -4.89 -6.57 26.90
C ALA A 125 -4.77 -7.25 25.53
N LEU A 126 -4.99 -8.56 25.47
CA LEU A 126 -4.98 -9.32 24.23
C LEU A 126 -6.13 -8.93 23.30
N LEU A 127 -7.34 -8.69 23.81
CA LEU A 127 -8.45 -8.18 23.01
C LEU A 127 -8.15 -6.82 22.37
N ARG A 128 -7.45 -5.92 23.07
CA ARG A 128 -7.03 -4.64 22.46
C ARG A 128 -6.15 -4.90 21.23
N VAL A 129 -5.11 -5.71 21.40
CA VAL A 129 -4.22 -6.08 20.28
C VAL A 129 -4.99 -6.74 19.13
N ILE A 130 -5.89 -7.69 19.43
CA ILE A 130 -6.70 -8.38 18.41
C ILE A 130 -7.64 -7.43 17.68
N ASN A 131 -8.21 -6.44 18.37
CA ASN A 131 -9.13 -5.47 17.80
C ASN A 131 -8.43 -4.46 16.89
N ASP A 132 -7.14 -4.17 17.11
CA ASP A 132 -6.37 -3.21 16.30
C ASP A 132 -5.84 -3.84 15.00
N ILE A 133 -5.66 -5.17 14.96
CA ILE A 133 -5.10 -5.91 13.82
C ILE A 133 -5.90 -5.75 12.50
N PRO A 134 -7.25 -5.79 12.48
CA PRO A 134 -8.03 -5.60 11.26
C PRO A 134 -7.82 -4.23 10.63
N ASP A 135 -7.75 -3.16 11.42
CA ASP A 135 -7.58 -1.80 10.91
C ASP A 135 -6.15 -1.59 10.41
N LEU A 136 -5.14 -2.15 11.10
CA LEU A 136 -3.78 -2.21 10.59
C LEU A 136 -3.72 -2.93 9.23
N SER A 137 -4.46 -4.04 9.08
CA SER A 137 -4.53 -4.80 7.83
C SER A 137 -5.15 -4.00 6.68
N LYS A 138 -6.16 -3.16 6.94
CA LYS A 138 -6.72 -2.25 5.94
C LYS A 138 -5.71 -1.17 5.51
N VAL A 139 -4.97 -0.62 6.47
CA VAL A 139 -3.92 0.39 6.21
C VAL A 139 -2.80 -0.20 5.36
N GLU A 140 -2.27 -1.37 5.71
CA GLU A 140 -1.21 -2.06 4.96
C GLU A 140 -1.63 -2.45 3.53
N ALA A 141 -2.91 -2.78 3.35
CA ALA A 141 -3.48 -3.07 2.04
C ALA A 141 -3.79 -1.80 1.20
N GLY A 142 -3.66 -0.60 1.77
CA GLY A 142 -4.11 0.66 1.15
C GLY A 142 -5.63 0.70 0.93
N ALA A 143 -6.39 -0.06 1.72
CA ALA A 143 -7.83 -0.24 1.63
C ALA A 143 -8.62 0.60 2.65
N LEU A 144 -7.95 1.44 3.44
CA LEU A 144 -8.61 2.41 4.31
C LEU A 144 -9.21 3.52 3.45
N LEU A 145 -10.53 3.51 3.32
CA LEU A 145 -11.30 4.59 2.69
C LEU A 145 -11.76 5.53 3.79
N LEU A 146 -11.30 6.78 3.73
CA LEU A 146 -11.80 7.84 4.60
C LEU A 146 -13.06 8.42 3.97
N GLU A 147 -14.10 8.62 4.77
CA GLU A 147 -15.35 9.29 4.39
C GLU A 147 -15.36 10.68 5.02
N PRO A 148 -14.77 11.70 4.36
CA PRO A 148 -14.70 13.05 4.88
C PRO A 148 -16.10 13.67 5.02
N GLU A 149 -16.53 13.94 6.24
CA GLU A 149 -17.78 14.64 6.54
C GLU A 149 -17.55 15.86 7.46
N PRO A 150 -18.35 16.93 7.31
CA PRO A 150 -18.33 18.04 8.26
C PRO A 150 -18.68 17.54 9.66
N ALA A 151 -17.79 17.75 10.63
CA ALA A 151 -17.99 17.35 12.02
C ALA A 151 -17.84 18.53 12.98
N ASP A 152 -18.61 18.50 14.06
CA ASP A 152 -18.47 19.43 15.19
C ASP A 152 -17.53 18.83 16.22
N VAL A 153 -16.30 19.36 16.28
CA VAL A 153 -15.29 18.87 17.22
C VAL A 153 -15.69 19.04 18.68
N ASN A 154 -16.50 20.04 19.02
CA ASN A 154 -17.01 20.12 20.39
C ASN A 154 -17.91 18.92 20.70
N LEU A 155 -18.75 18.51 19.75
CA LEU A 155 -19.64 17.37 19.92
C LEU A 155 -18.85 16.06 20.05
N GLU A 156 -17.88 15.82 19.16
CA GLU A 156 -17.06 14.61 19.16
C GLU A 156 -16.22 14.48 20.44
N VAL A 157 -15.53 15.56 20.83
CA VAL A 157 -14.70 15.57 22.05
C VAL A 157 -15.58 15.44 23.30
N THR A 158 -16.76 16.06 23.32
CA THR A 158 -17.72 15.90 24.42
C THR A 158 -18.19 14.44 24.54
N GLY A 159 -18.44 13.77 23.41
CA GLY A 159 -18.76 12.34 23.39
C GLY A 159 -17.65 11.48 24.01
N ALA A 160 -16.40 11.71 23.61
CA ALA A 160 -15.24 11.01 24.15
C ALA A 160 -15.04 11.25 25.66
N ILE A 161 -15.15 12.51 26.11
CA ILE A 161 -15.07 12.89 27.53
C ILE A 161 -16.17 12.19 28.34
N THR A 162 -17.39 12.13 27.82
CA THR A 162 -18.53 11.48 28.48
C THR A 162 -18.29 9.99 28.68
N LEU A 163 -17.70 9.31 27.69
CA LEU A 163 -17.33 7.89 27.78
C LEU A 163 -16.19 7.65 28.78
N MET A 164 -15.22 8.56 28.87
CA MET A 164 -14.05 8.41 29.74
C MET A 164 -14.27 8.87 31.19
N ALA A 165 -15.24 9.76 31.44
CA ALA A 165 -15.56 10.30 32.76
C ALA A 165 -15.75 9.24 33.87
N PRO A 166 -16.52 8.14 33.68
CA PRO A 166 -16.66 7.12 34.72
C PRO A 166 -15.35 6.37 35.02
N ILE A 167 -14.50 6.15 34.01
CA ILE A 167 -13.20 5.49 34.18
C ILE A 167 -12.25 6.41 34.96
N ALA A 168 -12.21 7.69 34.62
CA ALA A 168 -11.42 8.68 35.34
C ALA A 168 -11.87 8.81 36.81
N LYS A 169 -13.18 8.87 37.04
CA LYS A 169 -13.77 8.90 38.39
C LYS A 169 -13.40 7.66 39.21
N ALA A 170 -13.48 6.47 38.62
CA ALA A 170 -13.09 5.22 39.28
C ALA A 170 -11.60 5.21 39.68
N LYS A 171 -10.76 5.96 38.97
CA LYS A 171 -9.33 6.14 39.26
C LYS A 171 -9.01 7.38 40.10
N GLY A 172 -10.02 8.14 40.54
CA GLY A 172 -9.83 9.40 41.29
C GLY A 172 -9.19 10.53 40.47
N LEU A 173 -9.28 10.49 39.14
CA LEU A 173 -8.68 11.46 38.23
C LEU A 173 -9.70 12.53 37.81
N THR A 174 -9.24 13.77 37.67
CA THR A 174 -10.03 14.88 37.10
C THR A 174 -9.79 14.96 35.60
N LEU A 175 -10.85 14.89 34.81
CA LEU A 175 -10.82 15.12 33.36
C LEU A 175 -11.26 16.57 33.09
N ARG A 176 -10.45 17.35 32.38
CA ARG A 176 -10.78 18.71 31.92
C ARG A 176 -10.73 18.74 30.40
N MET A 177 -11.76 19.35 29.80
CA MET A 177 -11.83 19.60 28.36
C MET A 177 -11.51 21.08 28.11
N ASP A 178 -10.61 21.34 27.17
CA ASP A 178 -10.25 22.68 26.69
C ASP A 178 -10.10 22.57 25.17
N VAL A 179 -11.05 23.12 24.42
CA VAL A 179 -11.12 22.99 22.97
C VAL A 179 -11.01 24.39 22.38
N ASP A 180 -9.87 24.66 21.74
CA ASP A 180 -9.67 25.87 20.95
C ASP A 180 -9.79 25.48 19.48
N CYS A 181 -10.96 25.74 18.88
CA CYS A 181 -11.24 25.29 17.52
C CYS A 181 -11.86 26.40 16.64
N ASP A 182 -11.29 26.61 15.45
CA ASP A 182 -11.84 27.52 14.44
C ASP A 182 -13.14 26.93 13.86
N PRO A 183 -14.26 27.67 13.84
CA PRO A 183 -15.55 27.18 13.36
C PRO A 183 -15.63 26.89 11.84
N ARG A 184 -14.57 27.14 11.06
CA ARG A 184 -14.57 26.88 9.60
C ARG A 184 -14.25 25.42 9.27
N VAL A 185 -15.32 24.60 9.29
CA VAL A 185 -15.46 23.26 8.67
C VAL A 185 -14.30 22.32 8.94
N GLN A 186 -14.44 21.53 10.00
CA GLN A 186 -13.53 20.44 10.28
C GLN A 186 -14.08 19.17 9.65
N VAL A 187 -13.26 18.57 8.80
CA VAL A 187 -13.62 17.37 8.04
C VAL A 187 -13.01 16.19 8.78
N PHE A 188 -13.86 15.31 9.30
CA PHE A 188 -13.45 14.08 9.97
C PHE A 188 -13.84 12.86 9.16
N ASP A 189 -13.14 11.76 9.40
CA ASP A 189 -13.56 10.46 8.90
C ASP A 189 -14.77 9.99 9.71
N ARG A 190 -15.79 9.47 9.02
CA ARG A 190 -17.03 8.98 9.62
C ARG A 190 -16.85 7.64 10.36
N THR A 191 -15.83 6.87 9.99
CA THR A 191 -15.61 5.48 10.43
C THR A 191 -14.86 5.31 11.74
#